data_AF-A0A0F6QZ12-F1
#
_entry.id   AF-A0A0F6QZ12-F1
#
_cell.length_a   1.000
_cell.length_b   1.000
_cell.length_c   1.000
_cell.angle_alpha   90.00
_cell.angle_beta   90.00
_cell.angle_gamma   90.00
#
_symmetry.space_group_name_H-M   'P 1'
#
loop_
_entity.id
_entity.type
_entity.pdbx_description
1 polymer ?
#
loop_
_entity_poly.entity_id
_entity_poly.type
_entity_poly.pdbx_seq_one_letter_code
_entity_poly.pdbx_strand_id
1 'polypeptide(L)'
;MSTPSFPSATLISLAKAIGDTENGLTGGEIEQLLHQLNMYDPGEITKWKRLVAAFDHSQRTRGNADRVITFLARAFAPARYVHNPELFDIRRRLINPVLVLHGLKVNDEGGIARTKGASTLMEVQRLTNTVREELNRRGTHKEVLAYCEEEILRHGYLHAVLEASKSVFQRLRDMTGLGIDGSALADAALSTKSGILAINSLNTETEQNEQNGLCNLVKSIGGLYRNPTAHDPRLNRIVTETELYEALSLLSYVHRRLDDATLRA
;
A
#
# COMPACT_ATOMS: atom_id res chain seq x y z
N MET A 1 -7.91 20.32 23.92
CA MET A 1 -6.89 21.20 23.32
C MET A 1 -7.37 21.63 21.96
N SER A 2 -7.33 22.92 21.64
CA SER A 2 -7.77 23.44 20.34
C SER A 2 -6.70 23.18 19.27
N THR A 3 -7.12 22.85 18.06
CA THR A 3 -6.23 22.59 16.92
C THR A 3 -5.84 23.91 16.26
N PRO A 4 -4.54 24.24 16.13
CA PRO A 4 -4.11 25.46 15.46
C PRO A 4 -4.70 25.58 14.05
N SER A 5 -4.98 26.81 13.61
CA SER A 5 -5.45 27.08 12.24
C SER A 5 -4.50 26.49 11.21
N PHE A 6 -5.05 25.82 10.20
CA PHE A 6 -4.27 25.29 9.10
C PHE A 6 -3.82 26.42 8.15
N PRO A 7 -2.59 26.34 7.61
CA PRO A 7 -2.15 27.22 6.53
C PRO A 7 -3.05 27.10 5.29
N SER A 8 -3.11 28.17 4.49
CA SER A 8 -3.94 28.19 3.27
C SER A 8 -3.63 27.04 2.32
N ALA A 9 -2.36 26.66 2.18
CA ALA A 9 -1.96 25.52 1.35
C ALA A 9 -2.58 24.20 1.85
N THR A 10 -2.62 23.99 3.16
CA THR A 10 -3.27 22.81 3.77
C THR A 10 -4.78 22.83 3.53
N LEU A 11 -5.45 23.97 3.70
CA LEU A 11 -6.89 24.07 3.43
C LEU A 11 -7.23 23.71 1.98
N ILE A 12 -6.44 24.22 1.04
CA ILE A 12 -6.62 23.91 -0.39
C ILE A 12 -6.40 22.41 -0.63
N SER A 13 -5.34 21.81 -0.08
CA SER A 13 -5.06 20.38 -0.24
C SER A 13 -6.14 19.50 0.39
N LEU A 14 -6.62 19.82 1.60
CA LEU A 14 -7.73 19.12 2.26
C LEU A 14 -9.01 19.21 1.42
N ALA A 15 -9.35 20.41 0.94
CA ALA A 15 -10.55 20.65 0.16
C ALA A 15 -10.51 19.96 -1.22
N LYS A 16 -9.34 19.91 -1.87
CA LYS A 16 -9.16 19.15 -3.11
C LYS A 16 -9.26 17.64 -2.87
N ALA A 17 -8.67 17.13 -1.79
CA ALA A 17 -8.72 15.71 -1.45
C ALA A 17 -10.15 15.24 -1.12
N ILE A 18 -10.86 15.95 -0.23
CA ILE A 18 -12.22 15.56 0.15
C ILE A 18 -13.27 15.94 -0.90
N GLY A 19 -12.97 16.94 -1.74
CA GLY A 19 -13.80 17.36 -2.87
C GLY A 19 -13.37 16.76 -4.20
N ASP A 20 -12.61 15.66 -4.19
CA ASP A 20 -12.13 14.96 -5.39
C ASP A 20 -13.27 14.66 -6.38
N THR A 21 -12.95 14.70 -7.68
CA THR A 21 -13.97 14.63 -8.75
C THR A 21 -14.67 13.27 -8.78
N GLU A 22 -13.90 12.18 -8.63
CA GLU A 22 -14.40 10.81 -8.80
C GLU A 22 -14.88 10.22 -7.48
N ASN A 23 -14.05 10.35 -6.42
CA ASN A 23 -14.25 9.64 -5.16
C ASN A 23 -14.47 10.58 -3.96
N GLY A 24 -14.48 11.89 -4.18
CA GLY A 24 -14.75 12.89 -3.14
C GLY A 24 -16.23 12.98 -2.76
N LEU A 25 -16.53 13.90 -1.85
CA LEU A 25 -17.91 14.28 -1.54
C LEU A 25 -18.59 14.89 -2.78
N THR A 26 -19.87 14.64 -2.93
CA THR A 26 -20.72 15.30 -3.93
C THR A 26 -21.07 16.73 -3.48
N GLY A 27 -21.54 17.55 -4.41
CA GLY A 27 -21.97 18.93 -4.07
C GLY A 27 -23.06 18.96 -3.00
N GLY A 28 -24.04 18.06 -3.08
CA GLY A 28 -25.12 17.95 -2.10
C GLY A 28 -24.64 17.45 -0.73
N GLU A 29 -23.70 16.49 -0.69
CA GLU A 29 -23.09 16.05 0.57
C GLU A 29 -22.32 17.20 1.26
N ILE A 30 -21.61 18.01 0.48
CA ILE A 30 -20.89 19.19 0.99
C ILE A 30 -21.87 20.20 1.58
N GLU A 31 -22.92 20.55 0.84
CA GLU A 31 -23.97 21.47 1.29
C GLU A 31 -24.61 21.03 2.61
N GLN A 32 -25.03 19.77 2.67
CA GLN A 32 -25.65 19.20 3.85
C GLN A 32 -24.71 19.28 5.07
N LEU A 33 -23.43 18.94 4.90
CA LEU A 33 -22.44 19.00 5.98
C LEU A 33 -22.15 20.44 6.42
N LEU A 34 -22.03 21.38 5.48
CA LEU A 34 -21.81 22.80 5.79
C LEU A 34 -22.99 23.37 6.57
N HIS A 35 -24.22 23.09 6.12
CA HIS A 35 -25.44 23.52 6.79
C HIS A 35 -25.58 22.90 8.19
N GLN A 36 -25.40 21.58 8.33
CA GLN A 36 -25.47 20.88 9.62
C GLN A 36 -24.48 21.43 10.65
N LEU A 37 -23.33 21.95 10.20
CA LEU A 37 -22.29 22.47 11.06
C LEU A 37 -22.34 24.00 11.24
N ASN A 38 -23.36 24.67 10.69
CA ASN A 38 -23.48 26.13 10.62
C ASN A 38 -22.19 26.79 10.11
N MET A 39 -21.67 26.29 8.99
CA MET A 39 -20.51 26.85 8.31
C MET A 39 -20.95 27.76 7.16
N TYR A 40 -20.14 28.77 6.88
CA TYR A 40 -20.36 29.65 5.72
C TYR A 40 -20.33 28.84 4.43
N ASP A 41 -21.26 29.13 3.53
CA ASP A 41 -21.38 28.48 2.24
C ASP A 41 -21.49 29.54 1.13
N PRO A 42 -20.52 29.62 0.20
CA PRO A 42 -20.55 30.59 -0.90
C PRO A 42 -21.52 30.19 -2.03
N GLY A 43 -22.18 29.03 -1.94
CA GLY A 43 -23.10 28.53 -2.97
C GLY A 43 -22.44 27.64 -4.03
N GLU A 44 -23.09 27.51 -5.19
CA GLU A 44 -22.70 26.58 -6.26
C GLU A 44 -21.47 27.03 -7.06
N ILE A 45 -20.29 26.82 -6.47
CA ILE A 45 -19.00 26.90 -7.13
C ILE A 45 -18.31 25.53 -7.11
N THR A 46 -17.13 25.41 -7.73
CA THR A 46 -16.38 24.15 -7.75
C THR A 46 -16.16 23.61 -6.32
N LYS A 47 -16.42 22.32 -6.09
CA LYS A 47 -16.43 21.65 -4.77
C LYS A 47 -15.29 22.08 -3.85
N TRP A 48 -14.04 22.01 -4.32
CA TRP A 48 -12.88 22.38 -3.52
C TRP A 48 -12.84 23.88 -3.16
N LYS A 49 -13.27 24.79 -4.05
CA LYS A 49 -13.34 26.23 -3.75
C LYS A 49 -14.42 26.53 -2.71
N ARG A 50 -15.58 25.86 -2.80
CA ARG A 50 -16.67 25.95 -1.82
C ARG A 50 -16.17 25.57 -0.44
N LEU A 51 -15.47 24.44 -0.34
CA LEU A 51 -14.86 23.96 0.89
C LEU A 51 -13.75 24.89 1.43
N VAL A 52 -12.86 25.40 0.57
CA VAL A 52 -11.81 26.35 1.00
C VAL A 52 -12.44 27.61 1.60
N ALA A 53 -13.43 28.19 0.94
CA ALA A 53 -14.10 29.39 1.43
C ALA A 53 -14.78 29.14 2.79
N ALA A 54 -15.47 28.00 2.93
CA ALA A 54 -16.10 27.61 4.18
C ALA A 54 -15.08 27.38 5.32
N PHE A 55 -13.98 26.69 5.03
CA PHE A 55 -12.94 26.37 6.02
C PHE A 55 -12.18 27.61 6.45
N ASP A 56 -11.74 28.43 5.50
CA ASP A 56 -11.02 29.68 5.77
C ASP A 56 -11.89 30.67 6.56
N HIS A 57 -13.16 30.85 6.17
CA HIS A 57 -14.12 31.64 6.95
C HIS A 57 -14.25 31.11 8.38
N SER A 58 -14.42 29.80 8.56
CA SER A 58 -14.55 29.23 9.90
C SER A 58 -13.28 29.40 10.75
N GLN A 59 -12.09 29.29 10.17
CA GLN A 59 -10.84 29.47 10.92
C GLN A 59 -10.64 30.93 11.32
N ARG A 60 -10.99 31.89 10.45
CA ARG A 60 -10.92 33.32 10.75
C ARG A 60 -11.88 33.71 11.87
N THR A 61 -13.10 33.18 11.85
CA THR A 61 -14.12 33.48 12.86
C THR A 61 -13.80 32.83 14.22
N ARG A 62 -13.17 31.65 14.25
CA ARG A 62 -12.95 30.88 15.49
C ARG A 62 -11.51 30.95 16.03
N GLY A 63 -10.55 31.36 15.21
CA GLY A 63 -9.12 31.36 15.55
C GLY A 63 -8.48 29.97 15.61
N ASN A 64 -9.15 28.92 15.15
CA ASN A 64 -8.67 27.54 15.19
C ASN A 64 -9.26 26.67 14.07
N ALA A 65 -8.69 25.47 13.89
CA ALA A 65 -9.13 24.49 12.89
C ALA A 65 -10.21 23.51 13.39
N ASP A 66 -10.72 23.65 14.63
CA ASP A 66 -11.57 22.63 15.26
C ASP A 66 -12.87 22.36 14.49
N ARG A 67 -13.43 23.39 13.85
CA ARG A 67 -14.63 23.22 13.01
C ARG A 67 -14.31 22.49 11.69
N VAL A 68 -13.11 22.69 11.12
CA VAL A 68 -12.63 21.93 9.95
C VAL A 68 -12.43 20.46 10.35
N ILE A 69 -11.85 20.20 11.51
CA ILE A 69 -11.71 18.83 12.06
C ILE A 69 -13.08 18.18 12.28
N THR A 70 -14.04 18.93 12.83
CA THR A 70 -15.42 18.45 13.02
C THR A 70 -16.09 18.12 11.69
N PHE A 71 -15.89 18.97 10.68
CA PHE A 71 -16.38 18.71 9.32
C PHE A 71 -15.83 17.39 8.77
N LEU A 72 -14.51 17.20 8.85
CA LEU A 72 -13.88 15.97 8.39
C LEU A 72 -14.41 14.75 9.16
N ALA A 73 -14.48 14.82 10.50
CA ALA A 73 -15.03 13.73 11.31
C ALA A 73 -16.47 13.36 10.92
N ARG A 74 -17.32 14.35 10.58
CA ARG A 74 -18.68 14.08 10.08
C ARG A 74 -18.70 13.51 8.67
N ALA A 75 -17.80 13.98 7.79
CA ALA A 75 -17.65 13.43 6.45
C ALA A 75 -17.20 11.97 6.47
N PHE A 76 -16.41 11.57 7.47
CA PHE A 76 -15.91 10.21 7.65
C PHE A 76 -16.75 9.33 8.60
N ALA A 77 -17.95 9.76 9.02
CA ALA A 77 -18.81 8.93 9.86
C ALA A 77 -19.12 7.57 9.20
N PRO A 78 -18.84 6.41 9.85
CA PRO A 78 -18.97 5.08 9.24
C PRO A 78 -20.36 4.77 8.68
N ALA A 79 -21.41 5.33 9.28
CA ALA A 79 -22.80 5.21 8.80
C ALA A 79 -22.99 5.65 7.34
N ARG A 80 -22.14 6.56 6.84
CA ARG A 80 -22.18 7.05 5.44
C ARG A 80 -21.60 6.05 4.43
N TYR A 81 -20.94 5.00 4.92
CA TYR A 81 -20.17 4.03 4.13
C TYR A 81 -20.66 2.60 4.27
N VAL A 82 -21.77 2.35 4.98
CA VAL A 82 -22.32 0.99 5.22
C VAL A 82 -22.56 0.23 3.92
N HIS A 83 -23.00 0.91 2.86
CA HIS A 83 -23.25 0.31 1.55
C HIS A 83 -22.07 0.43 0.57
N ASN A 84 -20.99 1.11 0.96
CA ASN A 84 -19.79 1.29 0.14
C ASN A 84 -18.54 1.46 1.03
N PRO A 85 -18.07 0.39 1.68
CA PRO A 85 -16.91 0.43 2.55
C PRO A 85 -15.62 0.75 1.79
N GLU A 86 -15.50 0.37 0.53
CA GLU A 86 -14.30 0.66 -0.29
C GLU A 86 -14.11 2.17 -0.48
N LEU A 87 -15.20 2.92 -0.66
CA LEU A 87 -15.15 4.38 -0.77
C LEU A 87 -14.61 5.06 0.50
N PHE A 88 -14.83 4.46 1.68
CA PHE A 88 -14.29 4.97 2.93
C PHE A 88 -12.76 4.95 2.89
N ASP A 89 -12.18 3.81 2.50
CA ASP A 89 -10.73 3.65 2.42
C ASP A 89 -10.12 4.52 1.32
N ILE A 90 -10.79 4.66 0.16
CA ILE A 90 -10.37 5.59 -0.90
C ILE A 90 -10.29 7.03 -0.37
N ARG A 91 -11.36 7.52 0.28
CA ARG A 91 -11.37 8.89 0.83
C ARG A 91 -10.34 9.08 1.94
N ARG A 92 -10.11 8.05 2.78
CA ARG A 92 -9.06 8.08 3.80
C ARG A 92 -7.67 8.20 3.18
N ARG A 93 -7.40 7.46 2.10
CA ARG A 93 -6.15 7.55 1.33
C ARG A 93 -5.93 8.92 0.71
N LEU A 94 -7.00 9.61 0.28
CA LEU A 94 -6.90 10.96 -0.26
C LEU A 94 -6.57 12.00 0.82
N ILE A 95 -7.19 11.91 2.00
CA ILE A 95 -7.10 12.97 3.02
C ILE A 95 -5.94 12.80 3.99
N ASN A 96 -5.59 11.57 4.36
CA ASN A 96 -4.57 11.30 5.37
C ASN A 96 -3.20 11.87 5.01
N PRO A 97 -2.73 11.88 3.74
CA PRO A 97 -1.45 12.48 3.38
C PRO A 97 -1.31 13.95 3.78
N VAL A 98 -2.43 14.68 3.77
CA VAL A 98 -2.47 16.09 4.17
C VAL A 98 -2.58 16.22 5.70
N LEU A 99 -3.36 15.36 6.35
CA LEU A 99 -3.57 15.41 7.80
C LEU A 99 -2.30 15.01 8.59
N VAL A 100 -1.50 14.06 8.09
CA VAL A 100 -0.30 13.60 8.80
C VAL A 100 0.76 14.70 8.90
N LEU A 101 0.78 15.68 7.99
CA LEU A 101 1.61 16.88 8.09
C LEU A 101 1.31 17.70 9.37
N HIS A 102 0.10 17.54 9.92
CA HIS A 102 -0.37 18.20 11.14
C HIS A 102 -0.51 17.24 12.33
N GLY A 103 0.08 16.03 12.23
CA GLY A 103 0.02 15.01 13.29
C GLY A 103 -1.40 14.47 13.52
N LEU A 104 -2.21 14.42 12.47
CA LEU A 104 -3.59 13.94 12.49
C LEU A 104 -3.80 12.85 11.44
N LYS A 105 -4.80 11.99 11.65
CA LYS A 105 -5.29 11.04 10.64
C LYS A 105 -6.76 10.72 10.86
N VAL A 106 -7.47 10.33 9.80
CA VAL A 106 -8.72 9.60 9.91
C VAL A 106 -8.40 8.14 10.26
N ASN A 107 -8.86 7.68 11.41
CA ASN A 107 -8.71 6.29 11.87
C ASN A 107 -9.76 5.35 11.21
N ASP A 108 -9.68 4.05 11.51
CA ASP A 108 -10.58 3.05 10.92
C ASP A 108 -12.04 3.21 11.39
N GLU A 109 -12.26 3.93 12.50
CA GLU A 109 -13.58 4.27 13.04
C GLU A 109 -14.16 5.56 12.42
N GLY A 110 -13.45 6.20 11.50
CA GLY A 110 -13.88 7.43 10.84
C GLY A 110 -13.67 8.71 11.65
N GLY A 111 -13.07 8.58 12.85
CA GLY A 111 -12.70 9.70 13.71
C GLY A 111 -11.35 10.31 13.35
N ILE A 112 -11.15 11.57 13.72
CA ILE A 112 -9.84 12.23 13.61
C ILE A 112 -9.02 11.93 14.86
N ALA A 113 -7.96 11.15 14.69
CA ALA A 113 -7.03 10.75 15.74
C ALA A 113 -5.68 11.46 15.61
N ARG A 114 -4.96 11.60 16.72
CA ARG A 114 -3.56 12.05 16.74
C ARG A 114 -2.64 10.94 16.21
N THR A 115 -1.59 11.32 15.50
CA THR A 115 -0.56 10.42 14.99
C THR A 115 0.80 11.12 14.97
N LYS A 116 1.87 10.38 14.66
CA LYS A 116 3.19 10.96 14.41
C LYS A 116 3.09 11.93 13.23
N GLY A 117 3.57 13.16 13.41
CA GLY A 117 3.60 14.17 12.36
C GLY A 117 4.64 13.85 11.28
N ALA A 118 4.35 14.26 10.05
CA ALA A 118 5.28 14.23 8.92
C ALA A 118 5.81 15.63 8.61
N SER A 119 7.10 15.74 8.32
CA SER A 119 7.75 16.98 7.89
C SER A 119 8.26 16.93 6.45
N THR A 120 8.33 15.74 5.86
CA THR A 120 8.78 15.51 4.48
C THR A 120 7.78 14.67 3.70
N LEU A 121 7.80 14.76 2.36
CA LEU A 121 6.94 13.93 1.50
C LEU A 121 7.17 12.42 1.71
N MET A 122 8.41 12.02 1.99
CA MET A 122 8.74 10.63 2.29
C MET A 122 8.11 10.16 3.61
N GLU A 123 8.11 11.01 4.64
CA GLU A 123 7.42 10.71 5.90
C GLU A 123 5.90 10.65 5.72
N VAL A 124 5.33 11.52 4.88
CA VAL A 124 3.91 11.47 4.51
C VAL A 124 3.59 10.12 3.89
N GLN A 125 4.31 9.75 2.83
CA GLN A 125 4.12 8.46 2.16
C GLN A 125 4.24 7.29 3.13
N ARG A 126 5.27 7.27 3.99
CA ARG A 126 5.46 6.19 4.98
C ARG A 126 4.29 6.09 5.97
N LEU A 127 3.72 7.22 6.41
CA LEU A 127 2.64 7.25 7.40
C LEU A 127 1.25 6.98 6.81
N THR A 128 1.11 7.04 5.48
CA THR A 128 -0.16 6.81 4.78
C THR A 128 -0.09 5.63 3.81
N ASN A 129 0.96 4.81 3.90
CA ASN A 129 1.17 3.69 2.99
C ASN A 129 0.23 2.53 3.34
N THR A 130 -0.98 2.55 2.75
CA THR A 130 -1.96 1.46 2.88
C THR A 130 -1.46 0.17 2.25
N VAL A 131 -0.53 0.23 1.30
CA VAL A 131 0.06 -0.98 0.70
C VAL A 131 0.79 -1.78 1.78
N ARG A 132 1.51 -1.12 2.69
CA ARG A 132 2.16 -1.81 3.81
C ARG A 132 1.15 -2.46 4.74
N GLU A 133 0.07 -1.75 5.07
CA GLU A 133 -1.01 -2.29 5.91
C GLU A 133 -1.67 -3.51 5.27
N GLU A 134 -1.93 -3.45 3.97
CA GLU A 134 -2.52 -4.55 3.20
C GLU A 134 -1.58 -5.75 3.05
N LEU A 135 -0.28 -5.52 2.83
CA LEU A 135 0.72 -6.58 2.82
C LEU A 135 0.81 -7.29 4.18
N ASN A 136 0.78 -6.52 5.27
CA ASN A 136 0.72 -7.09 6.62
C ASN A 136 -0.57 -7.89 6.83
N ARG A 137 -1.73 -7.37 6.40
CA ARG A 137 -3.03 -8.06 6.49
C ARG A 137 -3.03 -9.38 5.74
N ARG A 138 -2.38 -9.43 4.58
CA ARG A 138 -2.24 -10.64 3.74
C ARG A 138 -1.22 -11.65 4.28
N GLY A 139 -0.50 -11.31 5.35
CA GLY A 139 0.58 -12.15 5.87
C GLY A 139 1.72 -12.29 4.87
N THR A 140 2.11 -11.21 4.20
CA THR A 140 3.30 -11.18 3.34
C THR A 140 4.53 -11.59 4.14
N HIS A 141 5.34 -12.47 3.56
CA HIS A 141 6.50 -13.04 4.25
C HIS A 141 7.56 -11.97 4.55
N LYS A 142 8.25 -12.10 5.70
CA LYS A 142 9.25 -11.10 6.16
C LYS A 142 10.36 -10.81 5.15
N GLU A 143 10.83 -11.85 4.45
CA GLU A 143 11.86 -11.71 3.40
C GLU A 143 11.34 -10.91 2.20
N VAL A 144 10.05 -11.07 1.86
CA VAL A 144 9.44 -10.30 0.77
C VAL A 144 9.31 -8.84 1.16
N LEU A 145 8.86 -8.55 2.40
CA LEU A 145 8.75 -7.20 2.93
C LEU A 145 10.11 -6.47 2.94
N ALA A 146 11.17 -7.17 3.35
CA ALA A 146 12.52 -6.61 3.42
C ALA A 146 13.03 -6.10 2.06
N TYR A 147 12.61 -6.72 0.96
CA TYR A 147 13.03 -6.36 -0.39
C TYR A 147 12.06 -5.40 -1.11
N CYS A 148 10.79 -5.32 -0.70
CA CYS A 148 9.79 -4.55 -1.44
C CYS A 148 9.43 -3.20 -0.80
N GLU A 149 9.58 -3.04 0.52
CA GLU A 149 9.07 -1.85 1.23
C GLU A 149 9.70 -0.54 0.75
N GLU A 150 11.03 -0.50 0.62
CA GLU A 150 11.74 0.70 0.15
C GLU A 150 11.42 0.99 -1.31
N GLU A 151 11.36 -0.04 -2.14
CA GLU A 151 11.07 0.06 -3.57
C GLU A 151 9.66 0.59 -3.83
N ILE A 152 8.65 0.13 -3.07
CA ILE A 152 7.28 0.66 -3.14
C ILE A 152 7.27 2.17 -2.90
N LEU A 153 8.06 2.64 -1.93
CA LEU A 153 8.12 4.05 -1.55
C LEU A 153 8.89 4.91 -2.55
N ARG A 154 10.00 4.40 -3.10
CA ARG A 154 10.94 5.21 -3.90
C ARG A 154 10.79 5.04 -5.40
N HIS A 155 10.45 3.85 -5.87
CA HIS A 155 10.61 3.44 -7.26
C HIS A 155 9.34 2.83 -7.87
N GLY A 156 8.30 2.60 -7.05
CA GLY A 156 6.99 2.11 -7.46
C GLY A 156 6.89 0.59 -7.58
N TYR A 157 5.70 0.11 -7.90
CA TYR A 157 5.33 -1.31 -7.76
C TYR A 157 6.13 -2.25 -8.67
N LEU A 158 6.50 -1.81 -9.88
CA LEU A 158 7.33 -2.62 -10.79
C LEU A 158 8.69 -2.94 -10.15
N HIS A 159 9.35 -1.94 -9.57
CA HIS A 159 10.64 -2.14 -8.91
C HIS A 159 10.48 -2.99 -7.66
N ALA A 160 9.40 -2.81 -6.89
CA ALA A 160 9.10 -3.62 -5.73
C ALA A 160 8.95 -5.11 -6.06
N VAL A 161 8.21 -5.46 -7.12
CA VAL A 161 8.05 -6.85 -7.56
C VAL A 161 9.39 -7.42 -8.06
N LEU A 162 10.16 -6.63 -8.83
CA LEU A 162 11.46 -7.05 -9.35
C LEU A 162 12.44 -7.33 -8.20
N GLU A 163 12.55 -6.43 -7.23
CA GLU A 163 13.45 -6.57 -6.10
C GLU A 163 13.01 -7.71 -5.17
N ALA A 164 11.72 -7.81 -4.85
CA ALA A 164 11.16 -8.92 -4.09
C ALA A 164 11.44 -10.27 -4.78
N SER A 165 11.36 -10.36 -6.11
CA SER A 165 11.65 -11.61 -6.81
C SER A 165 13.11 -12.07 -6.67
N LYS A 166 14.06 -11.14 -6.47
CA LYS A 166 15.47 -11.48 -6.24
C LYS A 166 15.68 -12.14 -4.88
N SER A 167 14.85 -11.82 -3.88
CA SER A 167 14.95 -12.40 -2.53
C SER A 167 14.86 -13.94 -2.54
N VAL A 168 14.04 -14.52 -3.42
CA VAL A 168 13.93 -15.99 -3.57
C VAL A 168 15.27 -16.60 -3.99
N PHE A 169 15.92 -16.04 -5.02
CA PHE A 169 17.18 -16.56 -5.52
C PHE A 169 18.33 -16.29 -4.56
N GLN A 170 18.33 -15.13 -3.89
CA GLN A 170 19.29 -14.85 -2.82
C GLN A 170 19.17 -15.89 -1.72
N ARG A 171 17.95 -16.15 -1.24
CA ARG A 171 17.69 -17.15 -0.20
C ARG A 171 18.14 -18.55 -0.61
N LEU A 172 17.91 -18.96 -1.86
CA LEU A 172 18.44 -20.23 -2.36
C LEU A 172 19.97 -20.28 -2.32
N ARG A 173 20.67 -19.20 -2.69
CA ARG A 173 22.13 -19.15 -2.58
C ARG A 173 22.59 -19.24 -1.13
N ASP A 174 21.91 -18.54 -0.22
CA ASP A 174 22.26 -18.56 1.20
C ASP A 174 22.06 -19.94 1.83
N MET A 175 21.01 -20.67 1.44
CA MET A 175 20.73 -22.02 1.94
C MET A 175 21.63 -23.10 1.33
N THR A 176 22.12 -22.89 0.10
CA THR A 176 22.85 -23.91 -0.66
C THR A 176 24.36 -23.68 -0.75
N GLY A 177 24.82 -22.44 -0.54
CA GLY A 177 26.19 -22.01 -0.79
C GLY A 177 26.57 -21.94 -2.28
N LEU A 178 25.60 -22.09 -3.20
CA LEU A 178 25.86 -22.11 -4.64
C LEU A 178 26.05 -20.70 -5.22
N GLY A 179 27.07 -20.53 -6.07
CA GLY A 179 27.38 -19.27 -6.77
C GLY A 179 26.72 -19.10 -8.15
N ILE A 180 25.77 -19.96 -8.51
CA ILE A 180 25.05 -19.92 -9.80
C ILE A 180 23.74 -19.13 -9.69
N ASP A 181 23.10 -18.82 -10.82
CA ASP A 181 21.87 -18.00 -10.85
C ASP A 181 20.81 -18.54 -11.82
N GLY A 182 19.61 -17.95 -11.77
CA GLY A 182 18.49 -18.23 -12.65
C GLY A 182 17.98 -19.67 -12.52
N SER A 183 17.53 -20.24 -13.63
CA SER A 183 16.95 -21.59 -13.64
C SER A 183 17.94 -22.66 -13.19
N ALA A 184 19.23 -22.50 -13.50
CA ALA A 184 20.27 -23.42 -13.07
C ALA A 184 20.37 -23.50 -11.54
N LEU A 185 20.25 -22.36 -10.84
CA LEU A 185 20.21 -22.33 -9.37
C LEU A 185 18.96 -23.05 -8.84
N ALA A 186 17.79 -22.78 -9.44
CA ALA A 186 16.55 -23.43 -9.01
C ALA A 186 16.62 -24.96 -9.16
N ASP A 187 17.16 -25.46 -10.28
CA ASP A 187 17.34 -26.89 -10.51
C ASP A 187 18.35 -27.51 -9.53
N ALA A 188 19.50 -26.87 -9.32
CA ALA A 188 20.53 -27.35 -8.37
C ALA A 188 20.11 -27.27 -6.90
N ALA A 189 19.15 -26.40 -6.56
CA ALA A 189 18.62 -26.29 -5.22
C ALA A 189 17.43 -27.24 -5.00
N LEU A 190 16.45 -27.25 -5.90
CA LEU A 190 15.12 -27.81 -5.64
C LEU A 190 14.71 -28.98 -6.54
N SER A 191 15.44 -29.33 -7.60
CA SER A 191 15.06 -30.49 -8.41
C SER A 191 15.04 -31.79 -7.59
N THR A 192 14.10 -32.69 -7.82
CA THR A 192 14.16 -34.04 -7.24
C THR A 192 15.39 -34.82 -7.72
N LYS A 193 15.87 -34.57 -8.94
CA LYS A 193 16.98 -35.31 -9.57
C LYS A 193 18.37 -34.92 -9.06
N SER A 194 18.58 -33.63 -8.78
CA SER A 194 19.91 -33.06 -8.52
C SER A 194 19.90 -31.98 -7.44
N GLY A 195 18.73 -31.64 -6.89
CA GLY A 195 18.58 -30.59 -5.90
C GLY A 195 19.12 -31.00 -4.55
N ILE A 196 19.79 -30.09 -3.86
CA ILE A 196 20.36 -30.35 -2.54
C ILE A 196 19.44 -29.94 -1.37
N LEU A 197 18.30 -29.31 -1.65
CA LEU A 197 17.27 -29.00 -0.66
C LEU A 197 16.05 -29.92 -0.82
N ALA A 198 15.41 -30.24 0.30
CA ALA A 198 14.11 -30.92 0.35
C ALA A 198 13.14 -30.07 1.16
N ILE A 199 11.95 -29.79 0.60
CA ILE A 199 10.88 -29.03 1.27
C ILE A 199 9.90 -29.93 2.06
N ASN A 200 10.10 -31.24 1.96
CA ASN A 200 9.32 -32.31 2.58
C ASN A 200 10.18 -33.59 2.60
N SER A 201 9.60 -34.75 2.92
CA SER A 201 10.37 -35.98 3.09
C SER A 201 10.81 -36.65 1.78
N LEU A 202 10.22 -36.28 0.63
CA LEU A 202 10.46 -36.85 -0.71
C LEU A 202 10.21 -38.37 -0.81
N ASN A 203 9.55 -38.98 0.17
CA ASN A 203 9.33 -40.42 0.22
C ASN A 203 8.22 -40.89 -0.71
N THR A 204 7.24 -40.02 -0.99
CA THR A 204 6.10 -40.31 -1.85
C THR A 204 6.18 -39.60 -3.20
N GLU A 205 5.51 -40.16 -4.20
CA GLU A 205 5.39 -39.51 -5.52
C GLU A 205 4.73 -38.12 -5.41
N THR A 206 3.74 -37.97 -4.53
CA THR A 206 3.09 -36.67 -4.24
C THR A 206 4.10 -35.65 -3.74
N GLU A 207 4.93 -36.00 -2.75
CA GLU A 207 5.95 -35.10 -2.20
C GLU A 207 7.02 -34.72 -3.24
N GLN A 208 7.44 -35.68 -4.07
CA GLN A 208 8.37 -35.44 -5.17
C GLN A 208 7.77 -34.50 -6.23
N ASN A 209 6.48 -34.66 -6.54
CA ASN A 209 5.75 -33.79 -7.46
C ASN A 209 5.62 -32.37 -6.89
N GLU A 210 5.34 -32.21 -5.59
CA GLU A 210 5.34 -30.90 -4.93
C GLU A 210 6.71 -30.21 -5.00
N GLN A 211 7.79 -30.95 -4.72
CA GLN A 211 9.16 -30.45 -4.81
C GLN A 211 9.50 -29.96 -6.22
N ASN A 212 9.20 -30.77 -7.24
CA ASN A 212 9.39 -30.39 -8.64
C ASN A 212 8.48 -29.22 -9.05
N GLY A 213 7.26 -29.17 -8.53
CA GLY A 213 6.31 -28.08 -8.73
C GLY A 213 6.87 -26.75 -8.21
N LEU A 214 7.41 -26.74 -7.00
CA LEU A 214 8.07 -25.56 -6.44
C LEU A 214 9.31 -25.15 -7.26
N CYS A 215 10.14 -26.11 -7.67
CA CYS A 215 11.30 -25.85 -8.52
C CYS A 215 10.88 -25.15 -9.83
N ASN A 216 9.83 -25.65 -10.50
CA ASN A 216 9.30 -25.04 -11.71
C ASN A 216 8.71 -23.66 -11.45
N LEU A 217 8.01 -23.46 -10.33
CA LEU A 217 7.47 -22.16 -9.95
C LEU A 217 8.58 -21.11 -9.77
N VAL A 218 9.68 -21.46 -9.09
CA VAL A 218 10.84 -20.56 -8.92
C VAL A 218 11.44 -20.16 -10.28
N LYS A 219 11.57 -21.11 -11.21
CA LYS A 219 12.03 -20.81 -12.58
C LYS A 219 11.10 -19.84 -13.29
N SER A 220 9.79 -20.06 -13.20
CA SER A 220 8.77 -19.17 -13.77
C SER A 220 8.81 -17.76 -13.17
N ILE A 221 9.00 -17.63 -11.86
CA ILE A 221 9.17 -16.34 -11.17
C ILE A 221 10.40 -15.60 -11.72
N GLY A 222 11.51 -16.30 -11.91
CA GLY A 222 12.71 -15.75 -12.53
C GLY A 222 12.46 -15.20 -13.93
N GLY A 223 11.75 -15.96 -14.77
CA GLY A 223 11.37 -15.52 -16.12
C GLY A 223 10.40 -14.34 -16.14
N LEU A 224 9.40 -14.34 -15.24
CA LEU A 224 8.32 -13.36 -15.23
C LEU A 224 8.75 -11.99 -14.67
N TYR A 225 9.55 -11.98 -13.60
CA TYR A 225 9.81 -10.76 -12.82
C TYR A 225 11.26 -10.30 -12.76
N ARG A 226 12.26 -11.19 -12.92
CA ARG A 226 13.69 -10.77 -12.89
C ARG A 226 14.21 -10.28 -14.23
N ASN A 227 13.51 -10.54 -15.34
CA ASN A 227 13.90 -10.07 -16.67
C ASN A 227 12.75 -9.44 -17.50
N PRO A 228 12.00 -8.45 -16.99
CA PRO A 228 10.91 -7.81 -17.71
C PRO A 228 11.38 -6.98 -18.93
N THR A 229 12.69 -6.73 -19.06
CA THR A 229 13.30 -5.84 -20.07
C THR A 229 13.82 -6.54 -21.31
N ALA A 230 13.78 -7.88 -21.39
CA ALA A 230 14.27 -8.60 -22.57
C ALA A 230 13.35 -8.47 -23.81
N HIS A 231 12.09 -8.09 -23.61
CA HIS A 231 11.09 -8.06 -24.68
C HIS A 231 10.37 -6.70 -24.85
N ASP A 232 10.35 -5.82 -23.85
CA ASP A 232 9.73 -4.49 -23.97
C ASP A 232 10.53 -3.39 -23.24
N PRO A 233 10.58 -2.15 -23.77
CA PRO A 233 11.17 -1.00 -23.08
C PRO A 233 10.46 -0.71 -21.75
N ARG A 234 11.24 -0.43 -20.71
CA ARG A 234 10.81 -0.07 -19.34
C ARG A 234 9.71 1.01 -19.26
N LEU A 235 9.58 1.85 -20.29
CA LEU A 235 8.65 2.98 -20.34
C LEU A 235 7.15 2.59 -20.39
N ASN A 236 6.81 1.34 -20.69
CA ASN A 236 5.41 0.97 -20.98
C ASN A 236 4.75 -0.01 -19.99
N ARG A 237 5.50 -0.64 -19.06
CA ARG A 237 4.90 -1.62 -18.11
C ARG A 237 4.48 -0.94 -16.80
N ILE A 238 3.18 -0.79 -16.62
CA ILE A 238 2.58 -0.36 -15.35
C ILE A 238 2.15 -1.61 -14.58
N VAL A 239 2.62 -1.75 -13.34
CA VAL A 239 2.16 -2.79 -12.40
C VAL A 239 1.05 -2.19 -11.54
N THR A 240 -0.11 -2.84 -11.53
CA THR A 240 -1.24 -2.41 -10.69
C THR A 240 -1.04 -2.81 -9.23
N GLU A 241 -1.82 -2.22 -8.33
CA GLU A 241 -1.80 -2.61 -6.91
C GLU A 241 -2.23 -4.06 -6.71
N THR A 242 -3.24 -4.53 -7.46
CA THR A 242 -3.67 -5.93 -7.47
C THR A 242 -2.54 -6.86 -7.91
N GLU A 243 -1.88 -6.55 -9.02
CA GLU A 243 -0.75 -7.35 -9.53
C GLU A 243 0.42 -7.37 -8.54
N LEU A 244 0.71 -6.24 -7.88
CA LEU A 244 1.70 -6.17 -6.79
C LEU A 244 1.34 -7.18 -5.69
N TYR A 245 0.10 -7.15 -5.20
CA TYR A 245 -0.33 -8.05 -4.12
C TYR A 245 -0.27 -9.52 -4.52
N GLU A 246 -0.67 -9.86 -5.75
CA GLU A 246 -0.60 -11.22 -6.26
C GLU A 246 0.84 -11.71 -6.36
N ALA A 247 1.73 -10.90 -6.95
CA ALA A 247 3.14 -11.23 -7.08
C ALA A 247 3.81 -11.42 -5.71
N LEU A 248 3.61 -10.48 -4.77
CA LEU A 248 4.20 -10.57 -3.43
C LEU A 248 3.61 -11.72 -2.61
N SER A 249 2.34 -12.09 -2.83
CA SER A 249 1.73 -13.27 -2.20
C SER A 249 2.33 -14.57 -2.72
N LEU A 250 2.59 -14.67 -4.03
CA LEU A 250 3.25 -15.80 -4.65
C LEU A 250 4.69 -15.98 -4.15
N LEU A 251 5.44 -14.89 -4.08
CA LEU A 251 6.79 -14.91 -3.51
C LEU A 251 6.76 -15.32 -2.03
N SER A 252 5.78 -14.83 -1.27
CA SER A 252 5.60 -15.21 0.14
C SER A 252 5.31 -16.70 0.30
N TYR A 253 4.53 -17.30 -0.60
CA TYR A 253 4.31 -18.74 -0.61
C TYR A 253 5.62 -19.51 -0.83
N VAL A 254 6.44 -19.10 -1.80
CA VAL A 254 7.75 -19.73 -2.03
C VAL A 254 8.63 -19.64 -0.79
N HIS A 255 8.73 -18.46 -0.18
CA HIS A 255 9.52 -18.31 1.05
C HIS A 255 9.04 -19.21 2.18
N ARG A 256 7.72 -19.35 2.37
CA ARG A 256 7.17 -20.28 3.37
C ARG A 256 7.57 -21.73 3.10
N ARG A 257 7.55 -22.18 1.85
CA ARG A 257 8.04 -23.52 1.50
C ARG A 257 9.54 -23.70 1.74
N LEU A 258 10.31 -22.63 1.65
CA LEU A 258 11.73 -22.62 1.98
C LEU A 258 12.01 -22.50 3.48
N ASP A 259 11.06 -22.04 4.30
CA ASP A 259 11.20 -22.06 5.76
C ASP A 259 11.29 -23.49 6.29
N ASP A 260 10.54 -24.41 5.67
CA ASP A 260 10.48 -25.82 6.04
C ASP A 260 11.60 -26.66 5.39
N ALA A 261 12.42 -26.07 4.53
CA ALA A 261 13.36 -26.83 3.71
C ALA A 261 14.67 -27.17 4.44
N THR A 262 15.14 -28.40 4.26
CA THR A 262 16.38 -28.90 4.83
C THR A 262 17.37 -29.33 3.76
N LEU A 263 18.66 -29.35 4.09
CA LEU A 263 19.67 -29.98 3.25
C LEU A 263 19.38 -31.49 3.15
N ARG A 264 19.50 -32.03 1.95
CA ARG A 264 19.46 -33.48 1.73
C ARG A 264 20.75 -34.10 2.27
N ALA A 265 20.60 -35.22 2.97
CA ALA A 265 21.72 -36.05 3.42
C ALA A 265 22.35 -36.79 2.25
#